data_AF-A0A0P0CV39-F1
#
_entry.id   AF-A0A0P0CV39-F1
#
_cell.length_a   1.000
_cell.length_b   1.000
_cell.length_c   1.000
_cell.angle_alpha   90.00
_cell.angle_beta   90.00
_cell.angle_gamma   90.00
#
_symmetry.space_group_name_H-M   'P 1'
#
loop_
_entity.id
_entity.type
_entity.pdbx_description
1 polymer ?
#
loop_
_entity_poly.entity_id
_entity_poly.type
_entity_poly.pdbx_seq_one_letter_code
_entity_poly.pdbx_strand_id
1 'polypeptide(L)'
;MNHTRDKESILQLYNKVLPKLAERIYQNLTEVTPLFDDFRLEKIVDTWTKDRNASTDKEISIENGNVQQLGLKLSLIGFQAAGAQTFDLSKDLLFSLDYSYYEVGPDKNSRWMEKPYFEEWTSKELDDIAVKWSEEVIDEITQKLQGL
;
A
#
# COMPACT_ATOMS: atom_id res chain seq x y z
N MET A 1 18.99 -23.23 8.69
CA MET A 1 18.81 -22.59 7.37
C MET A 1 18.43 -21.15 7.65
N ASN A 2 19.27 -20.19 7.30
CA ASN A 2 18.97 -18.77 7.53
C ASN A 2 17.96 -18.33 6.49
N HIS A 3 16.70 -18.14 6.91
CA HIS A 3 15.63 -17.65 6.05
C HIS A 3 15.78 -16.14 5.91
N THR A 4 16.59 -15.74 4.93
CA THR A 4 16.92 -14.34 4.66
C THR A 4 16.03 -13.78 3.57
N ARG A 5 15.74 -12.48 3.66
CA ARG A 5 15.16 -11.65 2.61
C ARG A 5 15.76 -12.02 1.26
N ASP A 6 14.96 -12.65 0.42
CA ASP A 6 15.37 -13.15 -0.89
C ASP A 6 14.63 -12.42 -2.01
N LYS A 7 15.33 -12.19 -3.12
CA LYS A 7 14.83 -11.45 -4.28
C LYS A 7 13.54 -12.08 -4.83
N GLU A 8 13.46 -13.41 -4.88
CA GLU A 8 12.30 -14.11 -5.42
C GLU A 8 11.05 -13.85 -4.59
N SER A 9 11.18 -13.84 -3.26
CA SER A 9 10.07 -13.53 -2.35
C SER A 9 9.59 -12.08 -2.51
N ILE A 10 10.50 -11.11 -2.64
CA ILE A 10 10.14 -9.71 -2.88
C ILE A 10 9.43 -9.57 -4.24
N LEU A 11 9.91 -10.25 -5.29
CA LEU A 11 9.25 -10.30 -6.59
C LEU A 11 7.87 -10.96 -6.52
N GLN A 12 7.68 -11.98 -5.69
CA GLN A 12 6.37 -12.59 -5.45
C GLN A 12 5.40 -11.58 -4.83
N LEU A 13 5.84 -10.83 -3.80
CA LEU A 13 5.03 -9.77 -3.21
C LEU A 13 4.62 -8.75 -4.29
N TYR A 14 5.60 -8.25 -5.05
CA TYR A 14 5.37 -7.18 -6.03
C TYR A 14 4.53 -7.60 -7.25
N ASN A 15 4.73 -8.82 -7.77
CA ASN A 15 4.11 -9.27 -9.02
C ASN A 15 2.86 -10.12 -8.83
N LYS A 16 2.67 -10.72 -7.65
CA LYS A 16 1.50 -11.58 -7.37
C LYS A 16 0.61 -11.04 -6.29
N VAL A 17 1.18 -10.63 -5.15
CA VAL A 17 0.39 -10.20 -3.98
C VAL A 17 -0.19 -8.80 -4.19
N LEU A 18 0.65 -7.82 -4.53
CA LEU A 18 0.18 -6.44 -4.71
C LEU A 18 -0.92 -6.30 -5.78
N PRO A 19 -0.86 -6.94 -6.97
CA PRO A 19 -1.96 -6.85 -7.94
C PRO A 19 -3.27 -7.46 -7.41
N LYS A 20 -3.19 -8.58 -6.68
CA LYS A 20 -4.35 -9.23 -6.07
C LYS A 20 -4.99 -8.37 -4.97
N LEU A 21 -4.17 -7.66 -4.19
CA LEU A 21 -4.65 -6.69 -3.21
C LEU A 21 -5.27 -5.48 -3.91
N ALA A 22 -4.64 -4.96 -4.96
CA ALA A 22 -5.14 -3.82 -5.70
C ALA A 22 -6.53 -4.08 -6.30
N GLU A 23 -6.74 -5.27 -6.87
CA GLU A 23 -8.05 -5.70 -7.39
C GLU A 23 -9.14 -5.71 -6.30
N ARG A 24 -8.84 -6.29 -5.13
CA ARG A 24 -9.78 -6.36 -3.99
C ARG A 24 -10.08 -4.99 -3.40
N ILE A 25 -9.04 -4.16 -3.24
CA ILE A 25 -9.18 -2.77 -2.77
C ILE A 25 -10.06 -1.99 -3.74
N TYR A 26 -9.81 -2.11 -5.04
CA TYR A 26 -10.65 -1.46 -6.05
C TYR A 26 -12.12 -1.91 -5.93
N GLN A 27 -12.37 -3.21 -5.80
CA GLN A 27 -13.72 -3.75 -5.59
C GLN A 27 -14.41 -3.13 -4.36
N ASN A 28 -13.70 -3.03 -3.24
CA ASN A 28 -14.22 -2.44 -2.00
C ASN A 28 -14.46 -0.92 -2.09
N LEU A 29 -13.76 -0.23 -2.99
CA LEU A 29 -13.87 1.22 -3.20
C LEU A 29 -14.73 1.61 -4.41
N THR A 30 -15.39 0.65 -5.06
CA THR A 30 -16.18 0.91 -6.29
C THR A 30 -17.30 1.92 -6.11
N GLU A 31 -17.88 2.02 -4.91
CA GLU A 31 -18.97 2.97 -4.61
C GLU A 31 -18.46 4.40 -4.37
N VAL A 32 -17.24 4.57 -3.85
CA VAL A 32 -16.66 5.88 -3.54
C VAL A 32 -15.83 6.45 -4.68
N THR A 33 -15.24 5.59 -5.51
CA THR A 33 -14.38 5.99 -6.63
C THR A 33 -15.07 6.98 -7.60
N PRO A 34 -16.35 6.81 -7.99
CA PRO A 34 -17.04 7.75 -8.87
C PRO A 34 -17.31 9.14 -8.28
N LEU A 35 -17.07 9.33 -6.98
CA LEU A 35 -17.21 10.64 -6.33
C LEU A 35 -15.99 11.54 -6.53
N PHE A 36 -14.94 11.04 -7.19
CA PHE A 36 -13.69 11.75 -7.47
C PHE A 36 -13.49 11.88 -8.99
N ASP A 37 -12.84 12.97 -9.39
CA ASP A 37 -12.48 13.22 -10.80
C ASP A 37 -11.41 12.25 -11.33
N ASP A 38 -10.48 11.83 -10.46
CA ASP A 38 -9.42 10.88 -10.79
C ASP A 38 -9.19 9.87 -9.67
N PHE A 39 -8.92 8.63 -10.08
CA PHE A 39 -8.60 7.50 -9.22
C PHE A 39 -7.32 6.84 -9.71
N ARG A 40 -6.34 6.70 -8.82
CA ARG A 40 -5.09 5.99 -9.09
C ARG A 40 -4.77 5.05 -7.96
N LEU A 41 -4.52 3.78 -8.29
CA LEU A 41 -4.02 2.78 -7.36
C LEU A 41 -2.76 2.16 -7.96
N GLU A 42 -1.61 2.60 -7.49
CA GLU A 42 -0.31 2.34 -8.10
C GLU A 42 0.57 1.50 -7.18
N LYS A 43 1.35 0.59 -7.75
CA LYS A 43 2.40 -0.08 -7.00
C LYS A 43 3.54 0.89 -6.75
N ILE A 44 4.06 0.91 -5.53
CA ILE A 44 5.19 1.73 -5.14
C ILE A 44 6.32 0.85 -4.61
N VAL A 45 7.55 1.32 -4.81
CA VAL A 45 8.78 0.73 -4.29
C VAL A 45 9.64 1.87 -3.76
N ASP A 46 10.01 1.81 -2.48
CA ASP A 46 11.00 2.70 -1.87
C ASP A 46 10.82 4.20 -2.17
N THR A 47 9.58 4.66 -2.18
CA THR A 47 9.26 6.07 -2.48
C THR A 47 9.73 7.05 -1.41
N TRP A 48 10.32 6.56 -0.29
CA TRP A 48 10.71 7.36 0.87
C TRP A 48 12.22 7.30 1.22
N THR A 49 13.02 6.47 0.56
CA THR A 49 14.49 6.38 0.80
C THR A 49 15.30 7.43 0.03
N LYS A 50 14.71 8.61 -0.24
CA LYS A 50 15.52 9.84 -0.35
C LYS A 50 15.77 10.39 1.05
N ASP A 51 16.50 9.62 1.85
CA ASP A 51 17.19 10.18 3.00
C ASP A 51 18.04 11.35 2.45
N ARG A 52 17.85 12.57 2.94
CA ARG A 52 18.60 13.75 2.48
C ARG A 52 20.12 13.58 2.70
N ASN A 53 20.53 12.55 3.43
CA ASN A 53 21.91 12.16 3.70
C ASN A 53 22.38 10.89 2.95
N ALA A 54 21.54 10.22 2.16
CA ALA A 54 21.93 9.05 1.39
C ALA A 54 22.69 9.46 0.12
N SER A 55 24.00 9.68 0.27
CA SER A 55 24.99 9.93 -0.78
C SER A 55 25.23 8.71 -1.68
N THR A 56 24.18 8.05 -2.17
CA THR A 56 24.33 6.86 -3.01
C THR A 56 23.55 6.99 -4.31
N ASP A 57 24.29 7.21 -5.39
CA ASP A 57 23.95 7.08 -6.83
C ASP A 57 23.42 5.68 -7.24
N LYS A 58 23.01 4.83 -6.28
CA LYS A 58 22.55 3.48 -6.56
C LYS A 58 21.05 3.52 -6.85
N GLU A 59 20.69 3.16 -8.08
CA GLU A 59 19.31 2.92 -8.48
C GLU A 59 18.66 1.91 -7.54
N ILE A 60 17.57 2.33 -6.89
CA ILE A 60 16.76 1.47 -6.06
C ILE A 60 15.95 0.57 -6.98
N SER A 61 16.16 -0.73 -6.86
CA SER A 61 15.49 -1.72 -7.68
C SER A 61 15.37 -3.04 -6.93
N ILE A 62 14.24 -3.73 -7.10
CA ILE A 62 14.07 -5.09 -6.58
C ILE A 62 15.20 -5.99 -7.12
N GLU A 63 15.65 -5.74 -8.34
CA GLU A 63 16.73 -6.49 -9.00
C GLU A 63 18.08 -6.35 -8.28
N ASN A 64 18.32 -5.18 -7.68
CA ASN A 64 19.54 -4.86 -6.93
C ASN A 64 19.44 -5.29 -5.45
N GLY A 65 18.29 -5.83 -5.02
CA GLY A 65 18.05 -6.29 -3.65
C GLY A 65 18.02 -5.19 -2.59
N ASN A 66 18.08 -3.92 -2.99
CA ASN A 66 18.20 -2.75 -2.10
C ASN A 66 16.86 -2.11 -1.71
N VAL A 67 15.75 -2.84 -1.85
CA VAL A 67 14.39 -2.36 -1.57
C VAL A 67 14.01 -2.51 -0.11
N GLN A 68 13.74 -1.44 0.63
CA GLN A 68 13.30 -1.54 2.02
C GLN A 68 11.78 -1.66 2.17
N GLN A 69 11.03 -1.14 1.21
CA GLN A 69 9.58 -1.05 1.25
C GLN A 69 8.99 -1.18 -0.15
N LEU A 70 7.83 -1.83 -0.22
CA LEU A 70 6.97 -1.83 -1.40
C LEU A 70 5.52 -1.71 -0.96
N GLY A 71 4.60 -1.43 -1.87
CA GLY A 71 3.22 -1.25 -1.46
C GLY A 71 2.29 -0.80 -2.56
N LEU A 72 1.10 -0.36 -2.15
CA LEU A 72 0.12 0.31 -2.99
C LEU A 72 -0.04 1.74 -2.52
N LYS A 73 -0.15 2.68 -3.46
CA LYS A 73 -0.52 4.07 -3.19
C LYS A 73 -1.83 4.36 -3.89
N LEU A 74 -2.81 4.81 -3.12
CA LEU A 74 -4.04 5.38 -3.62
C LEU A 74 -3.92 6.89 -3.72
N SER A 75 -4.48 7.43 -4.78
CA SER A 75 -4.76 8.85 -4.96
C SER A 75 -6.17 9.01 -5.49
N LEU A 76 -7.01 9.70 -4.71
CA LEU A 76 -8.37 10.12 -5.05
C LEU A 76 -8.35 11.64 -5.17
N ILE A 77 -8.60 12.17 -6.37
CA ILE A 77 -8.42 13.60 -6.65
C ILE A 77 -9.74 14.23 -7.04
N GLY A 78 -10.02 15.42 -6.53
CA GLY A 78 -11.17 16.23 -6.91
C GLY A 78 -12.48 15.60 -6.46
N PHE A 79 -12.65 15.40 -5.15
CA PHE A 79 -13.95 14.97 -4.62
C PHE A 79 -15.06 15.95 -5.00
N GLN A 80 -16.16 15.46 -5.59
CA GLN A 80 -17.31 16.28 -5.98
C GLN A 80 -18.62 15.72 -5.41
N ALA A 81 -19.19 16.44 -4.44
CA ALA A 81 -20.57 16.22 -4.00
C ALA A 81 -21.27 17.54 -3.66
N ALA A 82 -22.58 17.60 -3.89
CA ALA A 82 -23.36 18.80 -3.60
C ALA A 82 -23.32 19.13 -2.10
N GLY A 83 -22.86 20.34 -1.76
CA GLY A 83 -22.79 20.81 -0.38
C GLY A 83 -21.53 20.41 0.40
N ALA A 84 -20.57 19.74 -0.23
CA ALA A 84 -19.27 19.42 0.36
C ALA A 84 -18.15 20.28 -0.24
N GLN A 85 -17.08 20.52 0.52
CA GLN A 85 -15.87 21.11 -0.02
C GLN A 85 -15.12 20.08 -0.87
N THR A 86 -14.55 20.51 -2.00
CA THR A 86 -13.63 19.69 -2.80
C THR A 86 -12.37 19.37 -2.01
N PHE A 87 -11.96 18.11 -2.03
CA PHE A 87 -10.71 17.67 -1.41
C PHE A 87 -10.08 16.51 -2.19
N ASP A 88 -8.79 16.31 -1.93
CA ASP A 88 -8.03 15.17 -2.39
C ASP A 88 -7.71 14.25 -1.21
N LEU A 89 -7.47 12.97 -1.49
CA LEU A 89 -7.04 11.98 -0.52
C LEU A 89 -5.94 11.11 -1.12
N SER A 90 -4.90 10.85 -0.33
CA SER A 90 -3.87 9.87 -0.69
C SER A 90 -3.55 9.02 0.53
N LYS A 91 -3.48 7.71 0.32
CA LYS A 91 -3.23 6.74 1.36
C LYS A 91 -2.35 5.62 0.82
N ASP A 92 -1.43 5.13 1.64
CA ASP A 92 -0.52 4.06 1.27
C ASP A 92 -0.91 2.77 2.01
N LEU A 93 -0.62 1.63 1.40
CA LEU A 93 -0.54 0.31 2.02
C LEU A 93 0.89 -0.17 1.83
N LEU A 94 1.66 -0.23 2.91
CA LEU A 94 3.09 -0.52 2.90
C LEU A 94 3.37 -1.95 3.35
N PHE A 95 4.36 -2.53 2.70
CA PHE A 95 5.06 -3.75 3.07
C PHE A 95 6.47 -3.35 3.48
N SER A 96 6.77 -3.35 4.78
CA SER A 96 8.09 -3.07 5.33
C SER A 96 8.92 -4.35 5.33
N LEU A 97 10.06 -4.35 4.63
CA LEU A 97 10.85 -5.54 4.34
C LEU A 97 12.00 -5.71 5.33
N ASP A 98 11.76 -6.49 6.37
CA ASP A 98 12.77 -6.88 7.37
C ASP A 98 13.64 -8.05 6.89
N TYR A 99 14.59 -8.47 7.74
CA TYR A 99 15.58 -9.49 7.40
C TYR A 99 14.98 -10.87 7.14
N SER A 100 13.97 -11.31 7.91
CA SER A 100 13.39 -12.66 7.80
C SER A 100 11.87 -12.68 7.65
N TYR A 101 11.23 -11.52 7.76
CA TYR A 101 9.79 -11.33 7.62
C TYR A 101 9.53 -9.99 6.93
N TYR A 102 8.27 -9.71 6.65
CA TYR A 102 7.81 -8.37 6.32
C TYR A 102 6.55 -8.05 7.12
N GLU A 103 6.30 -6.75 7.27
CA GLU A 103 5.13 -6.22 7.96
C GLU A 103 4.24 -5.49 6.98
N VAL A 104 2.92 -5.58 7.17
CA VAL A 104 1.92 -4.90 6.35
C VAL A 104 1.12 -3.92 7.20
N GLY A 105 0.95 -2.70 6.69
CA GLY A 105 0.15 -1.67 7.33
C GLY A 105 0.07 -0.38 6.52
N PRO A 106 -0.66 0.64 7.00
CA PRO A 106 -0.90 1.88 6.27
C PRO A 106 0.32 2.81 6.30
N ASP A 107 1.24 2.61 7.25
CA ASP A 107 2.44 3.40 7.46
C ASP A 107 3.53 2.57 8.16
N LYS A 108 4.67 3.19 8.49
CA LYS A 108 5.83 2.50 9.10
C LYS A 108 5.67 2.18 10.60
N ASN A 109 4.70 2.79 11.27
CA ASN A 109 4.46 2.69 12.71
C ASN A 109 3.24 1.80 13.02
N SER A 110 2.33 1.67 12.07
CA SER A 110 1.08 0.92 12.20
C SER A 110 1.22 -0.46 11.58
N ARG A 111 1.31 -1.51 12.41
CA ARG A 111 1.42 -2.89 11.94
C ARG A 111 0.08 -3.63 12.06
N TRP A 112 -0.38 -4.20 10.96
CA TRP A 112 -1.59 -5.04 10.94
C TRP A 112 -1.28 -6.53 10.82
N MET A 113 -0.25 -6.87 10.05
CA MET A 113 0.17 -8.24 9.82
C MET A 113 1.68 -8.30 9.76
N GLU A 114 2.24 -9.38 10.29
CA GLU A 114 3.64 -9.76 10.15
C GLU A 114 3.65 -11.14 9.51
N LYS A 115 4.45 -11.35 8.45
CA LYS A 115 4.47 -12.64 7.75
C LYS A 115 5.86 -13.01 7.25
N PRO A 116 6.29 -14.28 7.37
CA PRO A 116 7.53 -14.76 6.76
C PRO A 116 7.49 -14.71 5.24
N TYR A 117 8.63 -14.46 4.58
CA TYR A 117 8.73 -14.33 3.13
C TYR A 117 8.29 -15.54 2.30
N PHE A 118 8.35 -16.73 2.87
CA PHE A 118 8.07 -18.00 2.17
C PHE A 118 6.68 -18.55 2.48
N GLU A 119 5.91 -17.85 3.33
CA GLU A 119 4.56 -18.23 3.62
C GLU A 119 3.62 -17.61 2.60
N GLU A 120 2.83 -18.45 1.92
CA GLU A 120 1.92 -17.96 0.89
C GLU A 120 0.78 -17.14 1.49
N TRP A 121 0.35 -16.11 0.75
CA TRP A 121 -0.86 -15.36 1.05
C TRP A 121 -2.09 -16.20 0.70
N THR A 122 -2.93 -16.44 1.70
CA THR A 122 -4.26 -17.00 1.51
C THR A 122 -5.22 -15.95 0.96
N SER A 123 -6.33 -16.38 0.33
CA SER A 123 -7.36 -15.42 -0.11
C SER A 123 -7.90 -14.64 1.08
N LYS A 124 -8.13 -15.31 2.21
CA LYS A 124 -8.65 -14.68 3.42
C LYS A 124 -7.75 -13.54 3.91
N GLU A 125 -6.44 -13.74 3.96
CA GLU A 125 -5.51 -12.67 4.37
C GLU A 125 -5.53 -11.49 3.39
N LEU A 126 -5.62 -11.76 2.09
CA LEU A 126 -5.76 -10.70 1.08
C LEU A 126 -7.05 -9.92 1.27
N ASP A 127 -8.16 -10.62 1.52
CA ASP A 127 -9.48 -10.04 1.73
C ASP A 127 -9.51 -9.22 3.03
N ASP A 128 -9.00 -9.76 4.13
CA ASP A 128 -8.95 -9.09 5.43
C ASP A 128 -8.14 -7.79 5.37
N ILE A 129 -6.97 -7.80 4.71
CA ILE A 129 -6.14 -6.59 4.53
C ILE A 129 -6.82 -5.59 3.59
N ALA A 130 -7.39 -6.05 2.48
CA ALA A 130 -8.06 -5.16 1.53
C ALA A 130 -9.30 -4.49 2.13
N VAL A 131 -10.11 -5.23 2.90
CA VAL A 131 -11.28 -4.69 3.62
C VAL A 131 -10.83 -3.66 4.64
N LYS A 132 -9.93 -4.04 5.55
CA LYS A 132 -9.44 -3.15 6.60
C LYS A 132 -8.87 -1.85 6.04
N TRP A 133 -8.07 -1.95 4.98
CA TRP A 133 -7.48 -0.78 4.34
C TRP A 133 -8.53 0.11 3.66
N SER A 134 -9.52 -0.49 3.00
CA SER A 134 -10.60 0.25 2.34
C SER A 134 -11.53 0.94 3.35
N GLU A 135 -11.79 0.30 4.49
CA GLU A 135 -12.52 0.90 5.62
C GLU A 135 -11.79 2.16 6.12
N GLU A 136 -10.47 2.12 6.32
CA GLU A 136 -9.72 3.32 6.72
C GLU A 136 -9.70 4.44 5.67
N VAL A 137 -9.87 4.13 4.39
CA VAL A 137 -10.05 5.13 3.33
C VAL A 137 -11.45 5.74 3.44
N ILE A 138 -12.49 4.91 3.57
CA ILE A 138 -13.89 5.35 3.67
C ILE A 138 -14.09 6.20 4.93
N ASP A 139 -13.49 5.81 6.06
CA ASP A 139 -13.54 6.56 7.30
C ASP A 139 -12.90 7.94 7.13
N GLU A 140 -11.75 8.03 6.45
CA GLU A 140 -11.08 9.30 6.18
C GLU A 140 -11.89 10.21 5.24
N ILE A 141 -12.54 9.63 4.21
CA ILE A 141 -13.50 10.35 3.35
C ILE A 141 -14.66 10.88 4.21
N THR A 142 -15.21 10.04 5.09
CA THR A 142 -16.34 10.38 5.95
C THR A 142 -15.99 11.51 6.93
N GLN A 143 -14.79 11.47 7.52
CA GLN A 143 -14.29 12.53 8.39
C GLN A 143 -14.18 13.87 7.65
N LYS A 144 -13.58 13.86 6.44
CA LYS A 144 -13.49 15.06 5.60
C LYS A 144 -14.86 15.63 5.23
N LEU A 145 -15.86 14.78 4.99
CA LEU A 145 -17.24 15.21 4.73
C LEU A 145 -17.92 15.83 5.95
N GLN A 146 -17.61 15.33 7.14
CA GLN A 146 -18.14 15.86 8.41
C GLN A 146 -17.41 17.14 8.86
N GLY A 147 -16.31 17.52 8.19
CA GLY A 147 -15.49 18.68 8.57
C GLY A 147 -14.76 18.48 9.90
N LEU A 148 -14.50 17.23 10.28
CA LEU A 148 -13.71 16.82 11.45
C LEU A 148 -12.27 16.53 11.02
#